data_AF-A0A497N192-F1
#
_entry.id   AF-A0A497N192-F1
#
_cell.length_a   1.000
_cell.length_b   1.000
_cell.length_c   1.000
_cell.angle_alpha   90.00
_cell.angle_beta   90.00
_cell.angle_gamma   90.00
#
_symmetry.space_group_name_H-M   'P 1'
#
loop_
_entity.id
_entity.type
_entity.pdbx_description
1 polymer ?
#
loop_
_entity_poly.entity_id
_entity_poly.type
_entity_poly.pdbx_seq_one_letter_code
_entity_poly.pdbx_strand_id
1 'polypeptide(L)' 'EEKEVDSETLKGLMDLIIEVRQIFRERREWQISDTIRERLRDLGILLEDTEEGTFWKRIK' A
#
# COMPACT_ATOMS: atom_id res chain seq x y z
N GLU A 1 -20.05 -19.46 5.88
CA GLU A 1 -19.95 -18.46 4.80
C GLU A 1 -18.68 -17.67 5.00
N GLU A 2 -17.62 -18.02 4.29
CA GLU A 2 -16.42 -17.18 4.22
C GLU A 2 -16.83 -15.93 3.45
N LYS A 3 -16.99 -14.81 4.15
CA LYS A 3 -17.22 -13.52 3.50
C LYS A 3 -15.99 -13.26 2.65
N GLU A 4 -16.16 -13.24 1.32
CA GLU A 4 -15.20 -12.59 0.43
C GLU A 4 -14.80 -11.29 1.11
N VAL A 5 -13.51 -11.12 1.40
CA VAL A 5 -13.00 -9.84 1.87
C VAL A 5 -13.45 -8.83 0.83
N ASP A 6 -14.39 -7.98 1.23
CA ASP A 6 -15.06 -7.04 0.36
C ASP A 6 -13.98 -6.22 -0.37
N SER A 7 -14.00 -6.30 -1.70
CA SER A 7 -13.02 -5.66 -2.57
C SER A 7 -12.92 -4.16 -2.29
N GLU A 8 -14.05 -3.55 -1.88
CA GLU A 8 -14.12 -2.16 -1.49
C GLU A 8 -13.43 -1.89 -0.16
N THR A 9 -13.66 -2.72 0.85
CA THR A 9 -12.92 -2.67 2.13
C THR A 9 -11.40 -2.83 1.93
N LEU A 10 -10.97 -3.76 1.07
CA LEU A 10 -9.55 -3.92 0.74
C LEU A 10 -9.00 -2.66 0.04
N LYS A 11 -9.73 -2.12 -0.94
CA LYS A 11 -9.32 -0.90 -1.64
C LYS A 11 -9.17 0.26 -0.65
N GLY A 12 -10.13 0.47 0.23
CA GLY A 12 -10.07 1.51 1.26
C GLY A 12 -8.88 1.33 2.21
N LEU A 13 -8.58 0.08 2.60
CA LEU A 13 -7.39 -0.21 3.41
C LEU A 13 -6.10 0.12 2.65
N MET A 14 -6.01 -0.23 1.37
CA MET A 14 -4.83 0.08 0.55
C MET A 14 -4.65 1.59 0.35
N ASP A 15 -5.73 2.32 0.09
CA ASP A 15 -5.72 3.78 -0.04
C ASP A 15 -5.19 4.43 1.26
N LEU A 16 -5.65 3.96 2.43
CA LEU A 16 -5.16 4.43 3.74
C LEU A 16 -3.67 4.14 3.95
N ILE A 17 -3.19 2.94 3.61
CA ILE A 17 -1.77 2.58 3.78
C ILE A 17 -0.88 3.43 2.85
N ILE A 18 -1.33 3.67 1.62
CA ILE A 18 -0.63 4.55 0.67
C ILE A 18 -0.56 5.97 1.21
N GLU A 19 -1.65 6.51 1.75
CA GLU A 19 -1.69 7.83 2.38
C GLU A 19 -0.68 7.93 3.54
N VAL A 20 -0.70 6.95 4.46
CA VAL A 20 0.26 6.90 5.58
C VAL A 20 1.70 6.87 5.08
N ARG A 21 1.98 6.09 4.03
CA ARG A 21 3.31 6.04 3.39
C ARG A 21 3.72 7.41 2.83
N GLN A 22 2.80 8.15 2.23
CA GLN A 22 3.07 9.50 1.72
C GLN A 22 3.36 10.49 2.84
N ILE A 23 2.62 10.44 3.95
CA ILE A 23 2.89 11.29 5.13
C ILE A 23 4.33 11.10 5.63
N PHE A 24 4.81 9.85 5.75
CA PHE A 24 6.20 9.59 6.13
C PHE A 24 7.19 10.08 5.08
N ARG A 25 6.83 9.99 3.79
CA ARG A 25 7.66 10.49 2.69
C ARG A 25 7.81 12.02 2.74
N GLU A 26 6.72 12.74 2.96
CA GLU A 26 6.71 14.21 3.12
C GLU A 26 7.53 14.67 4.34
N ARG A 27 7.47 13.90 5.43
CA ARG A 27 8.29 14.11 6.63
C ARG A 27 9.76 13.72 6.45
N ARG A 28 10.15 13.22 5.27
CA ARG A 28 11.49 12.71 4.95
C ARG A 28 11.91 11.52 5.83
N GLU A 29 10.94 10.78 6.34
CA GLU A 29 11.12 9.54 7.10
C GLU A 29 11.16 8.34 6.15
N TRP A 30 12.18 8.31 5.29
CA TRP A 30 12.32 7.34 4.20
C TRP A 30 12.31 5.89 4.69
N GLN A 31 12.98 5.63 5.82
CA GLN A 31 13.09 4.30 6.41
C GLN A 31 11.71 3.72 6.75
N ILE A 32 10.79 4.52 7.26
CA ILE A 32 9.43 4.05 7.59
C ILE A 32 8.61 3.85 6.32
N SER A 33 8.72 4.77 5.36
CA SER A 33 8.09 4.66 4.04
C SER A 33 8.51 3.38 3.30
N ASP A 34 9.79 3.04 3.37
CA ASP A 34 10.36 1.83 2.78
C ASP A 34 9.91 0.57 3.54
N THR A 35 9.89 0.60 4.87
CA THR A 35 9.39 -0.52 5.69
C THR A 35 7.94 -0.88 5.33
N ILE A 36 7.07 0.11 5.09
CA ILE A 36 5.68 -0.13 4.66
C ILE A 36 5.66 -0.83 3.30
N ARG A 37 6.47 -0.37 2.34
CA ARG A 37 6.56 -0.94 0.99
C ARG A 37 7.03 -2.40 1.03
N GLU A 38 8.06 -2.69 1.83
CA GLU A 38 8.62 -4.04 1.98
C GLU A 38 7.59 -4.99 2.61
N ARG A 39 6.95 -4.58 3.70
CA ARG A 39 5.92 -5.40 4.36
C ARG A 39 4.73 -5.71 3.46
N LEU A 40 4.30 -4.76 2.64
CA LEU A 40 3.26 -5.01 1.63
C LEU A 40 3.73 -6.03 0.60
N ARG A 41 4.99 -5.93 0.15
CA ARG A 41 5.59 -6.89 -0.78
C ARG A 41 5.62 -8.30 -0.21
N ASP A 42 5.99 -8.45 1.06
CA ASP A 42 6.00 -9.73 1.78
C ASP A 42 4.60 -10.34 1.89
N LEU A 43 3.55 -9.50 1.92
CA LEU A 43 2.14 -9.92 1.87
C LEU A 43 1.66 -10.20 0.43
N GLY A 44 2.53 -10.16 -0.57
CA GLY A 44 2.19 -10.37 -1.98
C GLY A 44 1.51 -9.17 -2.64
N ILE A 45 1.74 -7.95 -2.13
CA ILE A 45 1.22 -6.71 -2.69
C ILE A 45 2.39 -5.83 -3.14
N LEU A 46 2.50 -5.58 -4.44
CA LEU A 46 3.50 -4.67 -4.99
C LEU A 46 2.92 -3.26 -5.10
N LEU A 47 3.65 -2.27 -4.60
CA LEU A 47 3.39 -0.85 -4.87
C LEU A 47 4.27 -0.37 -6.03
N GLU A 48 3.66 0.31 -6.99
CA GLU A 48 4.30 0.94 -8.14
C GLU A 48 3.99 2.44 -8.12
N ASP A 49 5.03 3.26 -8.05
CA ASP A 49 4.89 4.72 -8.13
C ASP A 49 4.92 5.16 -9.60
N THR A 50 3.92 5.94 -10.01
CA THR A 50 3.84 6.56 -11.34
C THR A 50 3.65 8.07 -11.19
N GLU A 51 3.74 8.79 -12.30
CA GLU A 51 3.47 10.24 -12.32
C GLU A 51 2.01 10.57 -11.93
N GLU A 52 1.08 9.63 -12.12
CA GLU A 52 -0.34 9.77 -11.79
C GLU A 52 -0.67 9.37 -10.35
N GLY A 53 0.23 8.68 -9.64
CA GLY A 53 0.04 8.27 -8.24
C GLY A 53 0.71 6.94 -7.89
N THR A 54 0.40 6.41 -6.70
CA THR A 54 0.82 5.05 -6.31
C THR A 54 -0.25 4.04 -6.71
N PHE A 55 0.11 3.10 -7.57
CA PHE A 55 -0.71 1.94 -7.90
C PHE A 55 -0.27 0.72 -7.10
N TRP A 56 -1.18 -0.22 -6.89
CA TRP A 56 -0.87 -1.49 -6.25
C TRP A 56 -1.44 -2.66 -7.02
N LYS A 57 -0.74 -3.78 -6.99
CA LYS A 57 -1.21 -5.05 -7.56
C LYS A 57 -0.85 -6.21 -6.66
N ARG A 58 -1.68 -7.24 -6.67
CA ARG A 58 -1.36 -8.51 -6.02
C ARG A 58 -0.39 -9.28 -6.91
N ILE A 59 0.79 -9.58 -6.37
CA ILE A 59 1.80 -10.43 -6.98
C ILE A 59 1.75 -11.79 -6.28
N LYS A 60 0.77 -12.59 -6.68
CA LYS A 60 0.63 -13.98 -6.24
C LYS A 60 1.26 -14.91 -7.26
#